data_AF-A0A1N6GVD0-F1
#
_entry.id   AF-A0A1N6GVD0-F1
#
_cell.length_a   1.000
_cell.length_b   1.000
_cell.length_c   1.000
_cell.angle_alpha   90.00
_cell.angle_beta   90.00
_cell.angle_gamma   90.00
#
_symmetry.space_group_name_H-M   'P 1'
#
loop_
_entity.id
_entity.type
_entity.pdbx_description
1 polymer ?
#
loop_
_entity_poly.entity_id
_entity_poly.type
_entity_poly.pdbx_seq_one_letter_code
_entity_poly.pdbx_strand_id
1 'polypeptide(L)'
;MKRILMTTALAGLPVVFADAALAQCVPDNPGDGAAVVCGGDDTDGFNQDDFSEDNLDDIDLTVLPFATVTRSGGDAVKVDDGLVLLNDGRVEVLAASPDPDSSDNAISADNDADITNRFDGLIAATDTAVNAGDGLYLTNDGLISSSGDEGVEAGDDATILNGGIISAVDKAIDVGDVLTLTNDGFIESLADEGVQAGDGSFIENYGSISAPDKALDLGNGVTLINDDFIESTADEGVEMEDDAAVTNYGTIKGFDDALQVGENAVIENYGTIENTQAPGNPDPQDAIDIDSGRITNGSTGVIKSVTDAAIDFDEAEGDGLIVNRGRIEGTRAVETDSANARSQIVDNHGQIIGTSGLALNLGAGADALNMYRGGTVDGGADFGVGIDSLWFASDFFEDAVGLFGGGAIFDGAGSFDTVEFAGVMESDITGVSFSGDVLSLGLFGTAELRLTAWERYVFEDVTLRFDGAAGFAPVPLPAPLLMLLGALGGLALVRRRAA
;
A
#
# COMPACT_ATOMS: atom_id res chain seq x y z
N MET A 1 52.41 50.99 -64.34
CA MET A 1 51.95 49.77 -65.02
C MET A 1 50.62 49.37 -64.42
N LYS A 2 49.60 49.21 -65.26
CA LYS A 2 48.22 48.81 -64.94
C LYS A 2 48.13 47.32 -64.59
N ARG A 3 47.36 46.96 -63.56
CA ARG A 3 46.72 45.64 -63.37
C ARG A 3 45.37 45.92 -62.68
N ILE A 4 44.32 46.23 -63.44
CA ILE A 4 43.26 45.33 -63.92
C ILE A 4 42.66 44.49 -62.79
N LEU A 5 41.58 45.02 -62.21
CA LEU A 5 40.57 44.33 -61.41
C LEU A 5 39.75 43.45 -62.35
N MET A 6 39.59 42.17 -62.03
CA MET A 6 38.70 41.24 -62.73
C MET A 6 37.63 40.81 -61.74
N THR A 7 36.43 41.37 -61.88
CA THR A 7 35.25 41.08 -61.08
C THR A 7 34.54 39.89 -61.74
N THR A 8 34.59 38.72 -61.12
CA THR A 8 33.84 37.54 -61.55
C THR A 8 32.48 37.59 -60.87
N ALA A 9 31.43 37.85 -61.65
CA ALA A 9 30.05 37.71 -61.21
C ALA A 9 29.72 36.21 -61.10
N LEU A 10 29.56 35.70 -59.88
CA LEU A 10 29.01 34.37 -59.63
C LEU A 10 27.48 34.51 -59.66
N ALA A 11 26.84 33.95 -60.68
CA ALA A 11 25.40 33.85 -60.77
C ALA A 11 24.89 32.95 -59.63
N GLY A 12 24.11 33.50 -58.72
CA GLY A 12 23.36 32.73 -57.73
C GLY A 12 22.32 31.88 -58.44
N LEU A 13 22.50 30.57 -58.44
CA LEU A 13 21.39 29.64 -58.61
C LEU A 13 20.52 29.74 -57.36
N PRO A 14 19.21 30.01 -57.48
CA PRO A 14 18.30 29.75 -56.38
C PRO A 14 18.24 28.22 -56.22
N VAL A 15 18.93 27.69 -55.21
CA VAL A 15 18.56 26.38 -54.66
C VAL A 15 17.26 26.63 -53.93
N VAL A 16 16.16 26.44 -54.66
CA VAL A 16 14.85 26.23 -54.05
C VAL A 16 14.96 24.86 -53.40
N PHE A 17 15.24 24.83 -52.09
CA PHE A 17 14.77 23.71 -51.30
C PHE A 17 13.25 23.82 -51.38
N ALA A 18 12.64 23.01 -52.25
CA ALA A 18 11.25 22.69 -52.06
C ALA A 18 11.26 21.93 -50.74
N ASP A 19 10.73 22.54 -49.68
CA ASP A 19 10.18 21.77 -48.57
C ASP A 19 9.21 20.78 -49.24
N ALA A 20 9.62 19.52 -49.34
CA ALA A 20 8.66 18.47 -49.59
C ALA A 20 7.69 18.61 -48.42
N ALA A 21 6.43 18.95 -48.71
CA ALA A 21 5.36 18.81 -47.73
C ALA A 21 5.56 17.42 -47.10
N LEU A 22 5.93 17.39 -45.81
CA LEU A 22 6.08 16.13 -45.10
C LEU A 22 4.72 15.44 -45.23
N ALA A 23 4.73 14.26 -45.83
CA ALA A 23 3.52 13.57 -46.24
C ALA A 23 2.70 13.15 -45.02
N GLN A 24 1.37 13.16 -45.17
CA GLN A 24 0.40 12.48 -44.30
C GLN A 24 0.77 10.99 -44.11
N CYS A 25 0.06 10.29 -43.24
CA CYS A 25 0.20 8.86 -43.07
C CYS A 25 0.01 8.10 -44.40
N VAL A 26 0.79 7.03 -44.62
CA VAL A 26 0.74 6.24 -45.85
C VAL A 26 0.52 4.76 -45.53
N PRO A 27 -0.56 4.13 -46.02
CA PRO A 27 -1.70 4.76 -46.71
C PRO A 27 -2.53 5.62 -45.74
N ASP A 28 -3.11 6.69 -46.29
CA ASP A 28 -3.98 7.65 -45.58
C ASP A 28 -5.39 7.08 -45.29
N ASN A 29 -5.78 6.06 -46.05
CA ASN A 29 -7.04 5.34 -45.89
C ASN A 29 -6.75 3.84 -46.06
N PRO A 30 -6.17 3.17 -45.06
CA PRO A 30 -5.99 1.73 -45.12
C PRO A 30 -7.33 0.99 -45.06
N GLY A 31 -7.26 -0.30 -45.40
CA GLY A 31 -8.21 -1.28 -44.88
C GLY A 31 -7.46 -2.23 -43.94
N ASP A 32 -8.14 -3.28 -43.52
CA ASP A 32 -7.65 -4.22 -42.51
C ASP A 32 -6.29 -4.84 -42.86
N GLY A 33 -5.49 -5.13 -41.84
CA GLY A 33 -4.17 -5.74 -42.00
C GLY A 33 -3.11 -4.81 -42.60
N ALA A 34 -3.39 -3.51 -42.70
CA ALA A 34 -2.50 -2.57 -43.35
C ALA A 34 -1.37 -2.10 -42.44
N ALA A 35 -0.19 -1.93 -43.03
CA ALA A 35 0.92 -1.21 -42.41
C ALA A 35 0.90 0.26 -42.83
N VAL A 36 0.78 1.15 -41.84
CA VAL A 36 0.66 2.60 -41.99
C VAL A 36 1.90 3.27 -41.40
N VAL A 37 2.50 4.20 -42.15
CA VAL A 37 3.65 4.98 -41.68
C VAL A 37 3.37 6.47 -41.81
N CYS A 38 3.43 7.19 -40.69
CA CYS A 38 3.28 8.64 -40.63
C CYS A 38 4.67 9.30 -40.55
N GLY A 39 5.01 10.09 -41.58
CA GLY A 39 6.29 10.80 -41.68
C GLY A 39 6.17 12.33 -41.66
N GLY A 40 4.96 12.85 -41.45
CA GLY A 40 4.62 14.26 -41.45
C GLY A 40 3.35 14.51 -40.64
N ASP A 41 2.71 15.65 -40.88
CA ASP A 41 1.48 16.03 -40.18
C ASP A 41 0.26 15.40 -40.87
N ASP A 42 -0.51 14.63 -40.10
CA ASP A 42 -1.84 14.13 -40.39
C ASP A 42 -2.83 14.90 -39.50
N THR A 43 -3.87 15.48 -40.11
CA THR A 43 -4.77 16.45 -39.45
C THR A 43 -6.23 16.03 -39.42
N ASP A 44 -6.55 14.96 -40.13
CA ASP A 44 -7.83 14.27 -40.15
C ASP A 44 -7.83 13.03 -39.25
N GLY A 45 -6.64 12.60 -38.82
CA GLY A 45 -6.48 11.46 -37.96
C GLY A 45 -6.72 10.16 -38.71
N PHE A 46 -6.69 9.07 -37.96
CA PHE A 46 -6.87 7.72 -38.44
C PHE A 46 -8.22 7.19 -37.97
N ASN A 47 -9.30 7.58 -38.63
CA ASN A 47 -10.64 7.27 -38.17
C ASN A 47 -11.59 7.16 -39.37
N GLN A 48 -12.22 5.99 -39.55
CA GLN A 48 -13.38 5.88 -40.42
C GLN A 48 -14.60 6.37 -39.63
N ASP A 49 -15.07 7.58 -39.92
CA ASP A 49 -16.23 8.23 -39.29
C ASP A 49 -17.57 7.45 -39.39
N ASP A 50 -17.60 6.23 -39.93
CA ASP A 50 -18.81 5.46 -40.20
C ASP A 50 -18.64 3.99 -39.77
N PHE A 51 -18.97 3.72 -38.50
CA PHE A 51 -19.11 2.40 -37.86
C PHE A 51 -20.11 1.44 -38.53
N SER A 52 -20.63 1.76 -39.71
CA SER A 52 -21.78 1.03 -40.22
C SER A 52 -21.45 -0.23 -41.01
N GLU A 53 -20.27 -0.41 -41.64
CA GLU A 53 -20.05 -1.65 -42.42
C GLU A 53 -18.64 -2.28 -42.48
N ASP A 54 -17.52 -1.64 -42.10
CA ASP A 54 -16.18 -2.29 -42.07
C ASP A 54 -15.28 -1.60 -41.01
N ASN A 55 -15.29 -2.12 -39.78
CA ASN A 55 -14.39 -1.69 -38.70
C ASN A 55 -12.92 -2.00 -39.10
N LEU A 56 -11.99 -1.08 -38.84
CA LEU A 56 -10.59 -1.27 -39.20
C LEU A 56 -9.93 -2.22 -38.21
N ASP A 57 -9.45 -3.36 -38.71
CA ASP A 57 -8.78 -4.39 -37.90
C ASP A 57 -7.31 -4.56 -38.28
N ASP A 58 -6.51 -5.12 -37.38
CA ASP A 58 -5.15 -5.61 -37.62
C ASP A 58 -4.21 -4.52 -38.19
N ILE A 59 -4.24 -3.31 -37.64
CA ILE A 59 -3.46 -2.17 -38.17
C ILE A 59 -2.06 -2.09 -37.53
N ASP A 60 -1.01 -2.16 -38.36
CA ASP A 60 0.37 -1.85 -37.97
C ASP A 60 0.66 -0.36 -38.19
N LEU A 61 0.54 0.49 -37.18
CA LEU A 61 0.77 1.94 -37.27
C LEU A 61 2.16 2.32 -36.73
N THR A 62 2.95 3.04 -37.53
CA THR A 62 4.22 3.65 -37.10
C THR A 62 4.18 5.17 -37.26
N VAL A 63 4.29 5.91 -36.16
CA VAL A 63 4.43 7.36 -36.15
C VAL A 63 5.89 7.72 -35.95
N LEU A 64 6.54 8.24 -36.99
CA LEU A 64 7.97 8.56 -36.97
C LEU A 64 8.27 9.81 -36.12
N PRO A 65 9.54 10.01 -35.71
CA PRO A 65 9.94 11.24 -35.03
C PRO A 65 9.52 12.49 -35.80
N PHE A 66 8.97 13.47 -35.07
CA PHE A 66 8.44 14.74 -35.61
C PHE A 66 7.21 14.61 -36.52
N ALA A 67 6.66 13.41 -36.73
CA ALA A 67 5.34 13.24 -37.31
C ALA A 67 4.27 13.52 -36.25
N THR A 68 3.13 14.02 -36.69
CA THR A 68 2.00 14.37 -35.82
C THR A 68 0.75 13.76 -36.42
N VAL A 69 0.02 12.94 -35.66
CA VAL A 69 -1.33 12.49 -35.98
C VAL A 69 -2.27 13.28 -35.09
N THR A 70 -3.09 14.14 -35.70
CA THR A 70 -3.95 15.06 -34.97
C THR A 70 -5.36 15.02 -35.47
N ARG A 71 -6.30 15.29 -34.56
CA ARG A 71 -7.70 15.47 -34.91
C ARG A 71 -8.32 16.59 -34.08
N SER A 72 -9.33 17.24 -34.67
CA SER A 72 -10.17 18.22 -33.98
C SER A 72 -11.57 17.63 -33.79
N GLY A 73 -11.80 17.03 -32.63
CA GLY A 73 -13.00 16.27 -32.29
C GLY A 73 -13.00 14.84 -32.83
N GLY A 74 -13.42 13.88 -32.01
CA GLY A 74 -13.32 12.45 -32.29
C GLY A 74 -11.90 11.90 -32.07
N ASP A 75 -11.78 10.57 -32.11
CA ASP A 75 -10.51 9.90 -31.82
C ASP A 75 -9.44 10.14 -32.90
N ALA A 76 -8.20 10.45 -32.50
CA ALA A 76 -7.10 10.67 -33.42
C ALA A 76 -6.61 9.37 -34.10
N VAL A 77 -6.68 8.24 -33.41
CA VAL A 77 -6.51 6.89 -33.96
C VAL A 77 -7.68 6.04 -33.48
N LYS A 78 -8.39 5.41 -34.43
CA LYS A 78 -9.50 4.51 -34.15
C LYS A 78 -9.34 3.22 -34.93
N VAL A 79 -9.19 2.13 -34.19
CA VAL A 79 -9.11 0.74 -34.68
C VAL A 79 -10.12 -0.06 -33.87
N ASP A 80 -10.67 -1.11 -34.44
CA ASP A 80 -11.50 -2.07 -33.70
C ASP A 80 -10.56 -3.05 -33.03
N ASP A 81 -10.22 -4.18 -33.65
CA ASP A 81 -9.30 -5.13 -33.02
C ASP A 81 -7.86 -5.05 -33.59
N GLY A 82 -6.87 -5.40 -32.76
CA GLY A 82 -5.51 -5.73 -33.23
C GLY A 82 -4.67 -4.54 -33.70
N LEU A 83 -4.78 -3.39 -33.03
CA LEU A 83 -3.87 -2.27 -33.25
C LEU A 83 -2.46 -2.63 -32.78
N VAL A 84 -1.46 -2.51 -33.66
CA VAL A 84 -0.04 -2.48 -33.29
C VAL A 84 0.51 -1.08 -33.55
N LEU A 85 0.66 -0.28 -32.50
CA LEU A 85 1.19 1.09 -32.60
C LEU A 85 2.64 1.17 -32.13
N LEU A 86 3.47 1.77 -32.98
CA LEU A 86 4.77 2.28 -32.59
C LEU A 86 4.84 3.81 -32.75
N ASN A 87 4.89 4.52 -31.63
CA ASN A 87 4.96 5.98 -31.60
C ASN A 87 6.33 6.50 -31.18
N ASP A 88 7.00 7.22 -32.09
CA ASP A 88 8.16 8.08 -31.82
C ASP A 88 7.86 9.58 -32.03
N GLY A 89 6.61 9.91 -32.41
CA GLY A 89 6.17 11.26 -32.76
C GLY A 89 5.07 11.74 -31.81
N ARG A 90 3.98 12.25 -32.36
CA ARG A 90 2.84 12.75 -31.57
C ARG A 90 1.54 12.16 -32.10
N VAL A 91 0.71 11.66 -31.20
CA VAL A 91 -0.71 11.34 -31.44
C VAL A 91 -1.50 12.22 -30.47
N GLU A 92 -2.21 13.22 -30.98
CA GLU A 92 -2.86 14.22 -30.10
C GLU A 92 -4.23 14.69 -30.59
N VAL A 93 -5.19 14.79 -29.67
CA VAL A 93 -6.45 15.51 -29.89
C VAL A 93 -6.30 16.94 -29.36
N LEU A 94 -6.44 17.92 -30.26
CA LEU A 94 -6.10 19.31 -29.96
C LEU A 94 -7.24 20.12 -29.33
N ALA A 95 -8.47 19.65 -29.46
CA ALA A 95 -9.65 20.29 -28.92
C ALA A 95 -10.80 19.30 -28.81
N ALA A 96 -11.53 19.39 -27.70
CA ALA A 96 -12.75 18.65 -27.50
C ALA A 96 -13.77 18.97 -28.62
N SER A 97 -14.46 17.94 -29.05
CA SER A 97 -15.60 17.99 -29.95
C SER A 97 -16.75 18.78 -29.30
N PRO A 98 -17.53 19.54 -30.10
CA PRO A 98 -18.78 20.12 -29.63
C PRO A 98 -19.89 19.07 -29.46
N ASP A 99 -19.69 17.85 -29.96
CA ASP A 99 -20.60 16.72 -29.79
C ASP A 99 -20.33 16.06 -28.43
N PRO A 100 -21.27 16.10 -27.47
CA PRO A 100 -21.06 15.46 -26.17
C PRO A 100 -21.02 13.94 -26.24
N ASP A 101 -21.39 13.34 -27.38
CA ASP A 101 -21.42 11.89 -27.56
C ASP A 101 -20.18 11.35 -28.30
N SER A 102 -19.22 12.21 -28.69
CA SER A 102 -17.97 11.75 -29.29
C SER A 102 -16.90 11.54 -28.23
N SER A 103 -16.29 10.36 -28.24
CA SER A 103 -15.01 10.14 -27.57
C SER A 103 -13.94 11.01 -28.25
N ASP A 104 -13.20 11.79 -27.47
CA ASP A 104 -12.11 12.64 -27.96
C ASP A 104 -10.75 12.05 -27.60
N ASN A 105 -10.61 10.74 -27.85
CA ASN A 105 -9.46 9.95 -27.40
C ASN A 105 -8.26 10.12 -28.33
N ALA A 106 -7.03 10.03 -27.83
CA ALA A 106 -5.89 10.01 -28.75
C ALA A 106 -5.84 8.67 -29.50
N ILE A 107 -6.11 7.58 -28.80
CA ILE A 107 -6.22 6.22 -29.35
C ILE A 107 -7.48 5.58 -28.80
N SER A 108 -8.29 5.01 -29.68
CA SER A 108 -9.40 4.11 -29.37
C SER A 108 -9.16 2.79 -30.11
N ALA A 109 -9.05 1.71 -29.35
CA ALA A 109 -9.01 0.33 -29.82
C ALA A 109 -10.06 -0.47 -29.06
N ASP A 110 -10.65 -1.49 -29.67
CA ASP A 110 -11.39 -2.54 -28.96
C ASP A 110 -10.35 -3.52 -28.39
N ASN A 111 -10.19 -4.73 -28.90
CA ASN A 111 -9.37 -5.73 -28.21
C ASN A 111 -7.95 -5.85 -28.77
N ASP A 112 -7.05 -6.42 -27.95
CA ASP A 112 -5.71 -6.87 -28.34
C ASP A 112 -4.79 -5.75 -28.91
N ALA A 113 -4.89 -4.54 -28.36
CA ALA A 113 -4.00 -3.44 -28.74
C ALA A 113 -2.58 -3.63 -28.18
N ASP A 114 -1.54 -3.56 -29.03
CA ASP A 114 -0.12 -3.51 -28.67
C ASP A 114 0.43 -2.11 -28.98
N ILE A 115 0.64 -1.32 -27.94
CA ILE A 115 1.03 0.08 -28.05
C ILE A 115 2.42 0.28 -27.44
N THR A 116 3.35 0.78 -28.23
CA THR A 116 4.67 1.22 -27.79
C THR A 116 4.83 2.73 -28.00
N ASN A 117 4.82 3.50 -26.91
CA ASN A 117 5.14 4.92 -26.89
C ASN A 117 6.60 5.12 -26.47
N ARG A 118 7.49 5.48 -27.41
CA ARG A 118 8.92 5.65 -27.12
C ARG A 118 9.22 6.97 -26.41
N PHE A 119 10.46 7.12 -25.96
CA PHE A 119 10.94 8.26 -25.18
C PHE A 119 10.58 9.67 -25.70
N ASP A 120 10.65 9.90 -27.02
CA ASP A 120 10.27 11.19 -27.62
C ASP A 120 8.77 11.26 -28.00
N GLY A 121 8.05 10.15 -27.81
CA GLY A 121 6.65 9.96 -28.14
C GLY A 121 5.72 10.68 -27.18
N LEU A 122 4.69 11.29 -27.76
CA LEU A 122 3.55 11.87 -27.06
C LEU A 122 2.26 11.19 -27.51
N ILE A 123 1.45 10.78 -26.54
CA ILE A 123 0.03 10.45 -26.73
C ILE A 123 -0.75 11.40 -25.82
N ALA A 124 -1.64 12.22 -26.38
CA ALA A 124 -2.36 13.22 -25.60
C ALA A 124 -3.80 13.45 -26.03
N ALA A 125 -4.73 13.52 -25.08
CA ALA A 125 -6.14 13.71 -25.37
C ALA A 125 -6.81 14.79 -24.52
N THR A 126 -7.98 15.22 -24.99
CA THR A 126 -8.92 16.04 -24.20
C THR A 126 -9.96 15.20 -23.47
N ASP A 127 -9.98 13.88 -23.72
CA ASP A 127 -10.81 12.87 -23.07
C ASP A 127 -9.87 11.75 -22.58
N THR A 128 -9.97 10.50 -23.02
CA THR A 128 -9.01 9.45 -22.62
C THR A 128 -7.79 9.40 -23.55
N ALA A 129 -6.57 9.33 -23.02
CA ALA A 129 -5.38 9.27 -23.88
C ALA A 129 -5.29 7.95 -24.65
N VAL A 130 -5.42 6.81 -23.97
CA VAL A 130 -5.53 5.48 -24.58
C VAL A 130 -6.77 4.81 -24.04
N ASN A 131 -7.76 4.56 -24.89
CA ASN A 131 -8.93 3.74 -24.56
C ASN A 131 -8.84 2.44 -25.35
N ALA A 132 -8.78 1.32 -24.63
CA ALA A 132 -8.74 -0.03 -25.17
C ALA A 132 -9.85 -0.89 -24.53
N GLY A 133 -10.29 -1.93 -25.22
CA GLY A 133 -11.00 -3.07 -24.66
C GLY A 133 -10.05 -4.03 -23.94
N ASP A 134 -10.31 -5.34 -24.08
CA ASP A 134 -9.55 -6.38 -23.36
C ASP A 134 -8.17 -6.62 -23.98
N GLY A 135 -7.20 -7.05 -23.17
CA GLY A 135 -5.91 -7.54 -23.64
C GLY A 135 -4.92 -6.47 -24.10
N LEU A 136 -5.06 -5.23 -23.63
CA LEU A 136 -4.11 -4.15 -23.90
C LEU A 136 -2.69 -4.55 -23.46
N TYR A 137 -1.72 -4.41 -24.36
CA TYR A 137 -0.28 -4.43 -24.05
C TYR A 137 0.32 -3.04 -24.32
N LEU A 138 0.67 -2.31 -23.25
CA LEU A 138 1.20 -0.96 -23.35
C LEU A 138 2.63 -0.88 -22.82
N THR A 139 3.56 -0.42 -23.64
CA THR A 139 4.89 0.02 -23.21
C THR A 139 5.02 1.52 -23.39
N ASN A 140 5.24 2.25 -22.29
CA ASN A 140 5.42 3.70 -22.30
C ASN A 140 6.79 4.10 -21.76
N ASP A 141 7.65 4.65 -22.63
CA ASP A 141 8.88 5.35 -22.26
C ASP A 141 8.75 6.87 -22.43
N GLY A 142 7.67 7.34 -23.06
CA GLY A 142 7.41 8.74 -23.41
C GLY A 142 6.44 9.42 -22.45
N LEU A 143 5.60 10.30 -22.99
CA LEU A 143 4.51 10.94 -22.27
C LEU A 143 3.16 10.46 -22.80
N ILE A 144 2.32 9.95 -21.90
CA ILE A 144 0.89 9.74 -22.10
C ILE A 144 0.18 10.72 -21.18
N SER A 145 -0.72 11.54 -21.73
CA SER A 145 -1.43 12.51 -20.90
C SER A 145 -2.86 12.80 -21.32
N SER A 146 -3.75 12.86 -20.36
CA SER A 146 -5.10 13.37 -20.54
C SER A 146 -5.31 14.68 -19.79
N SER A 147 -6.12 15.55 -20.40
CA SER A 147 -6.63 16.78 -19.79
C SER A 147 -8.13 16.75 -19.49
N GLY A 148 -8.80 15.62 -19.77
CA GLY A 148 -10.22 15.42 -19.56
C GLY A 148 -10.47 14.31 -18.56
N ASP A 149 -10.29 13.08 -19.03
CA ASP A 149 -10.59 11.85 -18.30
C ASP A 149 -9.29 11.06 -17.98
N GLU A 150 -9.19 9.79 -18.35
CA GLU A 150 -8.09 8.92 -17.97
C GLU A 150 -6.86 9.02 -18.87
N GLY A 151 -5.71 8.67 -18.30
CA GLY A 151 -4.47 8.49 -19.06
C GLY A 151 -4.55 7.24 -19.93
N VAL A 152 -4.97 6.13 -19.32
CA VAL A 152 -5.17 4.84 -19.96
C VAL A 152 -6.44 4.22 -19.36
N GLU A 153 -7.39 3.85 -20.20
CA GLU A 153 -8.57 3.06 -19.88
C GLU A 153 -8.48 1.74 -20.65
N ALA A 154 -8.66 0.60 -19.98
CA ALA A 154 -8.71 -0.71 -20.60
C ALA A 154 -9.82 -1.59 -20.01
N GLY A 155 -10.25 -2.60 -20.78
CA GLY A 155 -11.05 -3.70 -20.27
C GLY A 155 -10.24 -4.63 -19.37
N ASP A 156 -10.42 -5.93 -19.51
CA ASP A 156 -9.73 -6.93 -18.68
C ASP A 156 -8.36 -7.32 -19.27
N ASP A 157 -7.52 -7.97 -18.45
CA ASP A 157 -6.25 -8.61 -18.87
C ASP A 157 -5.19 -7.64 -19.45
N ALA A 158 -5.17 -6.38 -19.00
CA ALA A 158 -4.19 -5.40 -19.45
C ALA A 158 -2.78 -5.63 -18.87
N THR A 159 -1.75 -5.43 -19.70
CA THR A 159 -0.34 -5.39 -19.28
C THR A 159 0.26 -4.03 -19.60
N ILE A 160 0.69 -3.30 -18.58
CA ILE A 160 1.26 -1.96 -18.72
C ILE A 160 2.69 -1.94 -18.17
N LEU A 161 3.63 -1.51 -19.00
CA LEU A 161 5.03 -1.25 -18.64
C LEU A 161 5.30 0.24 -18.79
N ASN A 162 5.41 0.95 -17.67
CA ASN A 162 5.65 2.39 -17.66
C ASN A 162 7.08 2.71 -17.20
N GLY A 163 7.94 3.11 -18.14
CA GLY A 163 9.23 3.76 -17.87
C GLY A 163 9.21 5.28 -18.08
N GLY A 164 8.11 5.83 -18.59
CA GLY A 164 7.90 7.23 -18.90
C GLY A 164 7.03 7.96 -17.88
N ILE A 165 6.11 8.79 -18.39
CA ILE A 165 5.11 9.52 -17.61
C ILE A 165 3.73 9.16 -18.13
N ILE A 166 2.82 8.79 -17.23
CA ILE A 166 1.37 8.72 -17.46
C ILE A 166 0.74 9.72 -16.50
N SER A 167 0.02 10.72 -17.03
CA SER A 167 -0.60 11.76 -16.20
C SER A 167 -1.98 12.18 -16.71
N ALA A 168 -2.97 12.15 -15.84
CA ALA A 168 -4.36 12.40 -16.19
C ALA A 168 -5.04 13.36 -15.22
N VAL A 169 -6.16 13.94 -15.65
CA VAL A 169 -6.97 14.76 -14.73
C VAL A 169 -7.75 13.86 -13.80
N ASP A 170 -8.46 12.88 -14.36
CA ASP A 170 -9.13 11.82 -13.60
C ASP A 170 -8.11 10.70 -13.31
N LYS A 171 -8.44 9.42 -13.49
CA LYS A 171 -7.51 8.32 -13.22
C LYS A 171 -6.33 8.27 -14.17
N ALA A 172 -5.12 8.03 -13.67
CA ALA A 172 -3.98 7.87 -14.58
C ALA A 172 -4.06 6.54 -15.34
N ILE A 173 -4.55 5.48 -14.68
CA ILE A 173 -4.82 4.16 -15.26
C ILE A 173 -6.13 3.63 -14.67
N ASP A 174 -7.07 3.21 -15.51
CA ASP A 174 -8.30 2.49 -15.15
C ASP A 174 -8.38 1.19 -15.96
N VAL A 175 -8.48 0.06 -15.28
CA VAL A 175 -8.54 -1.27 -15.90
C VAL A 175 -9.63 -2.07 -15.21
N GLY A 176 -10.36 -2.89 -15.97
CA GLY A 176 -11.39 -3.80 -15.47
C GLY A 176 -10.87 -4.78 -14.44
N ASP A 177 -10.56 -6.02 -14.82
CA ASP A 177 -9.91 -7.02 -13.96
C ASP A 177 -8.51 -7.39 -14.48
N VAL A 178 -7.66 -7.92 -13.60
CA VAL A 178 -6.36 -8.53 -13.96
C VAL A 178 -5.37 -7.57 -14.65
N LEU A 179 -5.10 -6.41 -14.02
CA LEU A 179 -4.00 -5.55 -14.45
C LEU A 179 -2.64 -6.16 -14.07
N THR A 180 -1.73 -6.31 -15.03
CA THR A 180 -0.28 -6.49 -14.77
C THR A 180 0.45 -5.18 -15.01
N LEU A 181 0.84 -4.48 -13.94
CA LEU A 181 1.55 -3.20 -14.01
C LEU A 181 2.99 -3.33 -13.53
N THR A 182 3.95 -2.90 -14.36
CA THR A 182 5.31 -2.58 -13.94
C THR A 182 5.58 -1.10 -14.15
N ASN A 183 5.79 -0.36 -13.06
CA ASN A 183 6.07 1.07 -13.09
C ASN A 183 7.52 1.36 -12.68
N ASP A 184 8.36 1.76 -13.62
CA ASP A 184 9.70 2.35 -13.39
C ASP A 184 9.69 3.88 -13.50
N GLY A 185 8.57 4.47 -13.95
CA GLY A 185 8.40 5.88 -14.26
C GLY A 185 7.55 6.65 -13.26
N PHE A 186 6.74 7.57 -13.78
CA PHE A 186 5.79 8.37 -13.01
C PHE A 186 4.36 8.10 -13.48
N ILE A 187 3.47 7.85 -12.52
CA ILE A 187 2.03 7.77 -12.70
C ILE A 187 1.41 8.81 -11.77
N GLU A 188 0.64 9.74 -12.33
CA GLU A 188 0.06 10.86 -11.57
C GLU A 188 -1.38 11.14 -12.01
N SER A 189 -2.34 10.99 -11.08
CA SER A 189 -3.65 11.63 -11.22
C SER A 189 -3.61 13.03 -10.62
N LEU A 190 -4.39 13.95 -11.18
CA LEU A 190 -4.50 15.33 -10.69
C LEU A 190 -5.79 15.60 -9.91
N ALA A 191 -6.76 14.68 -9.91
CA ALA A 191 -8.04 14.88 -9.24
C ALA A 191 -8.63 13.63 -8.58
N ASP A 192 -8.33 12.43 -9.08
CA ASP A 192 -8.96 11.16 -8.65
C ASP A 192 -7.90 10.10 -8.32
N GLU A 193 -8.18 8.81 -8.54
CA GLU A 193 -7.25 7.72 -8.21
C GLU A 193 -6.03 7.65 -9.14
N GLY A 194 -4.90 7.17 -8.63
CA GLY A 194 -3.69 6.96 -9.44
C GLY A 194 -3.86 5.79 -10.40
N VAL A 195 -4.17 4.61 -9.86
CA VAL A 195 -4.46 3.40 -10.61
C VAL A 195 -5.69 2.74 -9.99
N GLN A 196 -6.70 2.46 -10.81
CA GLN A 196 -7.83 1.61 -10.45
C GLN A 196 -7.74 0.30 -11.23
N ALA A 197 -7.87 -0.84 -10.54
CA ALA A 197 -7.97 -2.16 -11.18
C ALA A 197 -8.68 -3.18 -10.31
N GLY A 198 -9.52 -4.02 -10.91
CA GLY A 198 -10.27 -5.07 -10.22
C GLY A 198 -9.45 -6.28 -9.79
N ASP A 199 -10.12 -7.42 -9.72
CA ASP A 199 -9.64 -8.63 -9.05
C ASP A 199 -8.38 -9.21 -9.72
N GLY A 200 -7.51 -9.82 -8.91
CA GLY A 200 -6.38 -10.61 -9.38
C GLY A 200 -5.23 -9.82 -10.01
N SER A 201 -5.25 -8.49 -9.87
CA SER A 201 -4.22 -7.58 -10.39
C SER A 201 -2.86 -7.78 -9.70
N PHE A 202 -1.79 -7.56 -10.46
CA PHE A 202 -0.39 -7.67 -10.03
C PHE A 202 0.36 -6.37 -10.36
N ILE A 203 0.86 -5.68 -9.32
CA ILE A 203 1.51 -4.39 -9.43
C ILE A 203 2.93 -4.48 -8.87
N GLU A 204 3.92 -4.14 -9.70
CA GLU A 204 5.31 -3.89 -9.32
C GLU A 204 5.64 -2.42 -9.51
N ASN A 205 5.85 -1.68 -8.42
CA ASN A 205 6.21 -0.27 -8.45
C ASN A 205 7.69 -0.05 -8.06
N TYR A 206 8.51 0.30 -9.05
CA TYR A 206 9.89 0.77 -8.90
C TYR A 206 10.03 2.30 -9.02
N GLY A 207 8.95 2.99 -9.39
CA GLY A 207 8.91 4.44 -9.58
C GLY A 207 7.95 5.13 -8.61
N SER A 208 7.27 6.17 -9.10
CA SER A 208 6.32 6.95 -8.31
C SER A 208 4.90 6.77 -8.82
N ILE A 209 3.97 6.55 -7.90
CA ILE A 209 2.53 6.60 -8.13
C ILE A 209 1.95 7.61 -7.13
N SER A 210 1.23 8.62 -7.61
CA SER A 210 0.66 9.64 -6.74
C SER A 210 -0.71 10.11 -7.20
N ALA A 211 -1.58 10.39 -6.24
CA ALA A 211 -2.96 10.81 -6.48
C ALA A 211 -3.47 11.74 -5.37
N PRO A 212 -4.48 12.57 -5.65
CA PRO A 212 -5.27 13.22 -4.61
C PRO A 212 -6.11 12.21 -3.83
N ASP A 213 -6.92 11.41 -4.51
CA ASP A 213 -7.67 10.30 -3.90
C ASP A 213 -6.72 9.10 -3.71
N LYS A 214 -7.17 7.86 -3.84
CA LYS A 214 -6.32 6.67 -3.67
C LYS A 214 -5.20 6.62 -4.69
N ALA A 215 -3.97 6.39 -4.25
CA ALA A 215 -2.90 6.18 -5.22
C ALA A 215 -3.08 4.85 -5.96
N LEU A 216 -3.61 3.84 -5.28
CA LEU A 216 -4.06 2.56 -5.84
C LEU A 216 -5.43 2.18 -5.22
N ASP A 217 -6.43 1.93 -6.05
CA ASP A 217 -7.73 1.34 -5.65
C ASP A 217 -7.87 -0.01 -6.36
N LEU A 218 -7.85 -1.12 -5.61
CA LEU A 218 -7.77 -2.45 -6.19
C LEU A 218 -8.77 -3.46 -5.62
N GLY A 219 -9.15 -4.45 -6.44
CA GLY A 219 -10.07 -5.53 -6.05
C GLY A 219 -9.46 -6.62 -5.15
N ASN A 220 -10.03 -7.82 -5.21
CA ASN A 220 -9.65 -8.99 -4.41
C ASN A 220 -8.44 -9.74 -4.97
N GLY A 221 -7.71 -10.42 -4.08
CA GLY A 221 -6.66 -11.36 -4.46
C GLY A 221 -5.49 -10.72 -5.19
N VAL A 222 -5.29 -9.42 -4.98
CA VAL A 222 -4.29 -8.61 -5.66
C VAL A 222 -2.91 -8.79 -5.02
N THR A 223 -1.87 -8.59 -5.82
CA THR A 223 -0.48 -8.59 -5.34
C THR A 223 0.18 -7.25 -5.63
N LEU A 224 0.65 -6.58 -4.59
CA LEU A 224 1.41 -5.33 -4.67
C LEU A 224 2.83 -5.54 -4.18
N ILE A 225 3.82 -5.17 -5.00
CA ILE A 225 5.22 -5.06 -4.63
C ILE A 225 5.65 -3.61 -4.84
N ASN A 226 5.94 -2.90 -3.75
CA ASN A 226 6.40 -1.52 -3.79
C ASN A 226 7.87 -1.41 -3.40
N ASP A 227 8.71 -0.97 -4.33
CA ASP A 227 10.14 -0.75 -4.13
C ASP A 227 10.52 0.73 -3.96
N ASP A 228 9.69 1.68 -4.41
CA ASP A 228 9.96 3.12 -4.28
C ASP A 228 8.81 3.90 -3.62
N PHE A 229 7.95 4.60 -4.36
CA PHE A 229 7.04 5.58 -3.75
C PHE A 229 5.58 5.47 -4.21
N ILE A 230 4.67 5.41 -3.25
CA ILE A 230 3.22 5.50 -3.43
C ILE A 230 2.67 6.53 -2.43
N GLU A 231 1.89 7.50 -2.90
CA GLU A 231 1.32 8.55 -2.05
C GLU A 231 -0.07 9.00 -2.50
N SER A 232 -1.05 8.89 -1.60
CA SER A 232 -2.27 9.71 -1.64
C SER A 232 -2.09 10.98 -0.81
N THR A 233 -2.70 12.08 -1.26
CA THR A 233 -2.62 13.38 -0.58
C THR A 233 -3.94 13.83 0.06
N ALA A 234 -5.04 13.13 -0.16
CA ALA A 234 -6.34 13.43 0.42
C ALA A 234 -7.14 12.22 0.90
N ASP A 235 -6.77 10.98 0.53
CA ASP A 235 -7.48 9.76 0.95
C ASP A 235 -6.51 8.63 1.34
N GLU A 236 -6.92 7.36 1.28
CA GLU A 236 -6.05 6.22 1.56
C GLU A 236 -4.90 6.13 0.54
N GLY A 237 -3.72 5.67 0.99
CA GLY A 237 -2.57 5.47 0.11
C GLY A 237 -2.84 4.34 -0.89
N VAL A 238 -3.33 3.21 -0.38
CA VAL A 238 -3.66 2.01 -1.14
C VAL A 238 -4.90 1.38 -0.49
N GLU A 239 -5.93 1.14 -1.29
CA GLU A 239 -7.10 0.35 -0.91
C GLU A 239 -7.11 -0.98 -1.67
N MET A 240 -7.35 -2.08 -0.97
CA MET A 240 -7.53 -3.41 -1.55
C MET A 240 -8.63 -4.17 -0.81
N GLU A 241 -9.37 -5.04 -1.51
CA GLU A 241 -10.37 -5.91 -0.87
C GLU A 241 -9.71 -7.15 -0.19
N ASP A 242 -10.37 -8.31 -0.22
CA ASP A 242 -9.93 -9.52 0.47
C ASP A 242 -8.73 -10.19 -0.22
N ASP A 243 -8.02 -11.05 0.52
CA ASP A 243 -6.92 -11.91 0.05
C ASP A 243 -5.74 -11.12 -0.58
N ALA A 244 -5.58 -9.84 -0.23
CA ALA A 244 -4.52 -8.99 -0.73
C ALA A 244 -3.12 -9.43 -0.22
N ALA A 245 -2.12 -9.37 -1.10
CA ALA A 245 -0.72 -9.64 -0.76
C ALA A 245 0.17 -8.42 -1.04
N VAL A 246 0.73 -7.83 0.01
CA VAL A 246 1.54 -6.62 -0.06
C VAL A 246 2.97 -6.90 0.37
N THR A 247 3.95 -6.53 -0.45
CA THR A 247 5.36 -6.47 -0.07
C THR A 247 5.89 -5.05 -0.29
N ASN A 248 6.24 -4.37 0.80
CA ASN A 248 6.74 -3.00 0.75
C ASN A 248 8.23 -2.94 1.11
N TYR A 249 9.09 -2.59 0.17
CA TYR A 249 10.48 -2.20 0.39
C TYR A 249 10.67 -0.67 0.38
N GLY A 250 9.76 0.05 -0.28
CA GLY A 250 9.76 1.50 -0.45
C GLY A 250 9.01 2.26 0.64
N THR A 251 8.22 3.23 0.22
CA THR A 251 7.35 4.08 1.05
C THR A 251 5.94 4.05 0.51
N ILE A 252 4.97 3.81 1.38
CA ILE A 252 3.54 3.95 1.12
C ILE A 252 3.00 5.00 2.10
N LYS A 253 2.25 5.96 1.57
CA LYS A 253 1.62 7.03 2.34
C LYS A 253 0.18 7.24 1.91
N GLY A 254 -0.68 7.41 2.91
CA GLY A 254 -2.03 7.93 2.76
C GLY A 254 -2.16 9.26 3.48
N PHE A 255 -3.08 10.10 3.04
CA PHE A 255 -3.54 11.17 3.91
C PHE A 255 -4.38 10.60 5.03
N ASP A 256 -5.31 9.72 4.68
CA ASP A 256 -6.04 8.88 5.62
C ASP A 256 -5.24 7.61 5.90
N ASP A 257 -5.74 6.40 5.66
CA ASP A 257 -4.93 5.21 5.92
C ASP A 257 -3.84 5.05 4.88
N ALA A 258 -2.61 4.68 5.28
CA ALA A 258 -1.61 4.39 4.25
C ALA A 258 -1.92 3.09 3.50
N LEU A 259 -2.63 2.17 4.14
CA LEU A 259 -3.06 0.91 3.58
C LEU A 259 -4.38 0.48 4.22
N GLN A 260 -5.43 0.32 3.42
CA GLN A 260 -6.71 -0.26 3.82
C GLN A 260 -6.87 -1.61 3.11
N VAL A 261 -7.10 -2.68 3.87
CA VAL A 261 -7.23 -4.05 3.33
C VAL A 261 -8.34 -4.85 4.00
N GLY A 262 -8.99 -5.72 3.25
CA GLY A 262 -10.01 -6.62 3.79
C GLY A 262 -9.47 -7.86 4.50
N GLU A 263 -10.17 -8.98 4.35
CA GLU A 263 -9.93 -10.23 5.05
C GLU A 263 -8.72 -11.00 4.50
N ASN A 264 -8.08 -11.78 5.37
CA ASN A 264 -6.99 -12.70 5.02
C ASN A 264 -5.76 -12.04 4.34
N ALA A 265 -5.55 -10.74 4.52
CA ALA A 265 -4.44 -10.03 3.91
C ALA A 265 -3.06 -10.52 4.40
N VAL A 266 -2.05 -10.47 3.54
CA VAL A 266 -0.66 -10.79 3.87
C VAL A 266 0.22 -9.59 3.56
N ILE A 267 0.73 -8.94 4.59
CA ILE A 267 1.55 -7.73 4.47
C ILE A 267 2.97 -8.04 4.95
N GLU A 268 3.96 -7.84 4.09
CA GLU A 268 5.39 -7.86 4.44
C GLU A 268 5.99 -6.47 4.27
N ASN A 269 6.30 -5.80 5.39
CA ASN A 269 6.86 -4.46 5.37
C ASN A 269 8.36 -4.48 5.71
N TYR A 270 9.19 -4.03 4.79
CA TYR A 270 10.62 -3.78 4.95
C TYR A 270 10.98 -2.29 4.79
N GLY A 271 10.04 -1.49 4.28
CA GLY A 271 10.13 -0.05 4.06
C GLY A 271 9.35 0.77 5.08
N THR A 272 8.68 1.83 4.64
CA THR A 272 7.81 2.68 5.48
C THR A 272 6.36 2.60 5.02
N ILE A 273 5.44 2.44 5.97
CA ILE A 273 4.00 2.62 5.81
C ILE A 273 3.60 3.68 6.84
N GLU A 274 3.08 4.82 6.37
CA GLU A 274 2.81 5.97 7.23
C GLU A 274 1.62 6.79 6.75
N ASN A 275 0.65 7.05 7.63
CA ASN A 275 -0.31 8.11 7.34
C ASN A 275 0.27 9.50 7.57
N THR A 276 -0.24 10.45 6.81
CA THR A 276 0.28 11.82 6.75
C THR A 276 -0.68 12.86 7.29
N GLN A 277 -1.87 12.43 7.72
CA GLN A 277 -2.88 13.28 8.32
C GLN A 277 -2.31 14.15 9.45
N ALA A 278 -2.74 15.41 9.51
CA ALA A 278 -2.29 16.31 10.56
C ALA A 278 -2.93 15.96 11.92
N PRO A 279 -2.17 15.97 13.04
CA PRO A 279 -2.73 15.76 14.37
C PRO A 279 -3.90 16.71 14.69
N GLY A 280 -5.01 16.13 15.18
CA GLY A 280 -6.20 16.88 15.59
C GLY A 280 -7.31 16.97 14.54
N ASN A 281 -7.23 16.20 13.44
CA ASN A 281 -8.41 15.88 12.63
C ASN A 281 -9.47 15.21 13.52
N PRO A 282 -10.77 15.56 13.42
CA PRO A 282 -11.85 14.84 14.09
C PRO A 282 -11.98 13.36 13.68
N ASP A 283 -11.46 12.98 12.52
CA ASP A 283 -11.41 11.61 12.01
C ASP A 283 -9.94 11.18 12.00
N PRO A 284 -9.44 10.62 13.12
CA PRO A 284 -8.06 10.14 13.18
C PRO A 284 -7.95 8.84 12.37
N GLN A 285 -6.78 8.62 11.78
CA GLN A 285 -6.57 7.56 10.78
C GLN A 285 -5.35 6.74 11.16
N ASP A 286 -5.25 5.56 10.60
CA ASP A 286 -4.28 4.54 10.92
C ASP A 286 -3.17 4.48 9.88
N ALA A 287 -2.10 3.72 10.15
CA ALA A 287 -1.14 3.44 9.08
C ALA A 287 -1.61 2.23 8.25
N ILE A 288 -2.22 1.26 8.92
CA ILE A 288 -2.82 0.08 8.31
C ILE A 288 -4.18 -0.12 8.97
N ASP A 289 -5.23 -0.07 8.17
CA ASP A 289 -6.55 -0.60 8.53
C ASP A 289 -6.72 -1.98 7.87
N ILE A 290 -7.12 -2.98 8.65
CA ILE A 290 -7.18 -4.38 8.23
C ILE A 290 -8.28 -5.15 8.96
N ASP A 291 -9.09 -5.92 8.23
CA ASP A 291 -10.03 -6.84 8.88
C ASP A 291 -9.28 -8.00 9.57
N SER A 292 -8.56 -8.81 8.78
CA SER A 292 -7.78 -9.93 9.31
C SER A 292 -6.60 -10.33 8.44
N GLY A 293 -5.71 -11.15 9.00
CA GLY A 293 -4.60 -11.73 8.26
C GLY A 293 -3.27 -11.62 8.99
N ARG A 294 -2.19 -11.43 8.23
CA ARG A 294 -0.82 -11.50 8.74
C ARG A 294 0.00 -10.29 8.31
N ILE A 295 0.55 -9.59 9.30
CA ILE A 295 1.52 -8.50 9.11
C ILE A 295 2.89 -8.97 9.59
N THR A 296 3.90 -8.92 8.71
CA THR A 296 5.30 -9.14 9.06
C THR A 296 6.08 -7.84 8.85
N ASN A 297 6.39 -7.15 9.94
CA ASN A 297 7.23 -5.95 9.92
C ASN A 297 8.70 -6.36 10.06
N GLY A 298 9.45 -6.33 8.97
CA GLY A 298 10.88 -6.66 8.90
C GLY A 298 11.76 -5.74 9.74
N SER A 299 13.04 -6.09 9.91
CA SER A 299 13.95 -5.36 10.82
C SER A 299 14.23 -3.90 10.43
N THR A 300 14.00 -3.55 9.17
CA THR A 300 14.10 -2.17 8.65
C THR A 300 12.73 -1.50 8.54
N GLY A 301 11.65 -2.28 8.68
CA GLY A 301 10.30 -1.83 8.48
C GLY A 301 9.86 -0.84 9.57
N VAL A 302 9.15 0.18 9.12
CA VAL A 302 8.48 1.17 9.95
C VAL A 302 7.01 1.19 9.56
N ILE A 303 6.14 0.96 10.54
CA ILE A 303 4.70 1.19 10.43
C ILE A 303 4.37 2.28 11.44
N LYS A 304 3.82 3.40 10.97
CA LYS A 304 3.67 4.59 11.80
C LYS A 304 2.38 5.34 11.53
N SER A 305 1.55 5.51 12.55
CA SER A 305 0.50 6.50 12.54
C SER A 305 0.84 7.72 13.37
N VAL A 306 0.39 8.89 12.94
CA VAL A 306 0.52 10.15 13.67
C VAL A 306 -0.78 10.62 14.31
N THR A 307 -1.92 10.05 13.92
CA THR A 307 -3.26 10.47 14.36
C THR A 307 -3.99 9.41 15.16
N ASP A 308 -3.90 8.12 14.81
CA ASP A 308 -4.43 7.02 15.62
C ASP A 308 -3.49 5.81 15.78
N ALA A 309 -3.96 4.59 15.54
CA ALA A 309 -3.20 3.37 15.69
C ALA A 309 -2.26 3.16 14.51
N ALA A 310 -1.11 2.53 14.76
CA ALA A 310 -0.26 2.14 13.63
C ALA A 310 -0.90 1.00 12.82
N ILE A 311 -1.66 0.12 13.50
CA ILE A 311 -2.39 -0.99 12.92
C ILE A 311 -3.72 -1.03 13.68
N ASP A 312 -4.84 -0.93 12.98
CA ASP A 312 -6.17 -1.19 13.52
C ASP A 312 -6.73 -2.49 12.92
N PHE A 313 -7.48 -3.24 13.73
CA PHE A 313 -8.12 -4.49 13.33
C PHE A 313 -9.65 -4.35 13.41
N ASP A 314 -10.31 -4.34 12.27
CA ASP A 314 -11.75 -4.13 12.13
C ASP A 314 -12.59 -5.41 12.39
N GLU A 315 -13.93 -5.33 12.26
CA GLU A 315 -14.80 -6.50 12.52
C GLU A 315 -14.55 -7.63 11.51
N ALA A 316 -13.91 -8.71 11.96
CA ALA A 316 -13.51 -9.78 11.06
C ALA A 316 -14.08 -11.19 11.35
N GLU A 317 -14.02 -12.03 10.32
CA GLU A 317 -14.22 -13.47 10.36
C GLU A 317 -12.94 -14.24 10.75
N GLY A 318 -11.76 -13.70 10.41
CA GLY A 318 -10.43 -14.27 10.63
C GLY A 318 -9.67 -13.73 11.84
N ASP A 319 -8.63 -14.44 12.26
CA ASP A 319 -7.70 -14.01 13.33
C ASP A 319 -6.58 -13.12 12.75
N GLY A 320 -6.02 -12.22 13.54
CA GLY A 320 -4.86 -11.41 13.17
C GLY A 320 -3.54 -11.92 13.75
N LEU A 321 -2.47 -11.77 12.97
CA LEU A 321 -1.11 -12.10 13.39
C LEU A 321 -0.12 -11.00 13.00
N ILE A 322 0.56 -10.42 13.97
CA ILE A 322 1.67 -9.50 13.78
C ILE A 322 2.98 -10.19 14.16
N VAL A 323 3.95 -10.19 13.26
CA VAL A 323 5.35 -10.54 13.53
C VAL A 323 6.21 -9.28 13.37
N ASN A 324 6.57 -8.66 14.48
CA ASN A 324 7.33 -7.42 14.48
C ASN A 324 8.83 -7.65 14.72
N ARG A 325 9.67 -7.21 13.80
CA ARG A 325 11.13 -7.10 13.95
C ARG A 325 11.63 -5.66 13.80
N GLY A 326 10.80 -4.77 13.29
CA GLY A 326 11.08 -3.36 13.03
C GLY A 326 10.51 -2.44 14.11
N ARG A 327 9.91 -1.33 13.69
CA ARG A 327 9.21 -0.37 14.56
C ARG A 327 7.74 -0.24 14.17
N ILE A 328 6.87 -0.30 15.16
CA ILE A 328 5.43 -0.02 15.06
C ILE A 328 5.11 1.10 16.06
N GLU A 329 4.52 2.20 15.60
CA GLU A 329 4.30 3.40 16.42
C GLU A 329 2.99 4.11 16.07
N GLY A 330 2.18 4.43 17.08
CA GLY A 330 1.00 5.30 16.93
C GLY A 330 0.57 5.92 18.25
N THR A 331 -0.61 6.53 18.31
CA THR A 331 -1.29 6.86 19.59
C THR A 331 -1.44 5.59 20.40
N ARG A 332 -1.79 4.51 19.70
CA ARG A 332 -1.64 3.11 20.04
C ARG A 332 -0.83 2.45 18.92
N ALA A 333 -0.09 1.41 19.22
CA ALA A 333 0.68 0.72 18.18
C ALA A 333 -0.19 -0.33 17.47
N VAL A 334 -1.06 -1.01 18.23
CA VAL A 334 -2.04 -1.97 17.74
C VAL A 334 -3.35 -1.68 18.46
N GLU A 335 -4.41 -1.44 17.69
CA GLU A 335 -5.80 -1.37 18.14
C GLU A 335 -6.57 -2.57 17.57
N THR A 336 -7.68 -2.88 18.19
CA THR A 336 -8.62 -3.89 17.72
C THR A 336 -9.99 -3.42 18.09
N ASP A 337 -10.84 -3.43 17.09
CA ASP A 337 -12.11 -2.77 17.17
C ASP A 337 -13.09 -3.54 18.05
N SER A 338 -14.00 -2.83 18.72
CA SER A 338 -14.79 -3.44 19.80
C SER A 338 -15.78 -4.51 19.34
N ALA A 339 -16.11 -4.52 18.04
CA ALA A 339 -16.93 -5.53 17.40
C ALA A 339 -16.13 -6.79 17.04
N ASN A 340 -14.81 -6.68 16.89
CA ASN A 340 -13.94 -7.80 16.59
C ASN A 340 -13.80 -8.72 17.82
N ALA A 341 -14.19 -9.98 17.65
CA ALA A 341 -14.13 -11.02 18.67
C ALA A 341 -13.12 -12.13 18.33
N ARG A 342 -12.19 -11.84 17.41
CA ARG A 342 -11.17 -12.75 16.88
C ARG A 342 -9.86 -12.57 17.61
N SER A 343 -9.05 -13.63 17.58
CA SER A 343 -7.78 -13.62 18.29
C SER A 343 -6.76 -12.73 17.59
N GLN A 344 -6.05 -11.93 18.37
CA GLN A 344 -4.94 -11.12 17.94
C GLN A 344 -3.64 -11.64 18.55
N ILE A 345 -2.70 -12.06 17.70
CA ILE A 345 -1.43 -12.62 18.12
C ILE A 345 -0.30 -11.68 17.69
N VAL A 346 0.51 -11.24 18.65
CA VAL A 346 1.64 -10.34 18.42
C VAL A 346 2.95 -11.01 18.84
N ASP A 347 3.77 -11.41 17.87
CA ASP A 347 5.14 -11.88 18.05
C ASP A 347 6.12 -10.70 17.94
N ASN A 348 6.58 -10.19 19.07
CA ASN A 348 7.43 -9.01 19.12
C ASN A 348 8.92 -9.33 19.33
N HIS A 349 9.73 -9.02 18.32
CA HIS A 349 11.19 -8.97 18.35
C HIS A 349 11.73 -7.53 18.22
N GLY A 350 10.88 -6.54 17.93
CA GLY A 350 11.22 -5.17 17.60
C GLY A 350 10.69 -4.14 18.60
N GLN A 351 10.34 -2.95 18.11
CA GLN A 351 9.78 -1.87 18.93
C GLN A 351 8.29 -1.70 18.67
N ILE A 352 7.51 -1.64 19.74
CA ILE A 352 6.09 -1.29 19.74
C ILE A 352 5.93 -0.07 20.66
N ILE A 353 5.38 1.04 20.15
CA ILE A 353 5.33 2.32 20.85
C ILE A 353 3.91 2.90 20.79
N GLY A 354 3.27 3.05 21.94
CA GLY A 354 2.01 3.78 22.11
C GLY A 354 2.25 5.12 22.78
N THR A 355 1.97 6.20 22.07
CA THR A 355 2.27 7.57 22.54
C THR A 355 1.21 8.14 23.49
N SER A 356 0.03 7.52 23.58
CA SER A 356 -1.08 7.92 24.47
C SER A 356 -1.13 7.18 25.82
N GLY A 357 -0.19 6.24 26.05
CA GLY A 357 -0.03 5.48 27.29
C GLY A 357 -0.39 4.00 27.15
N LEU A 358 -1.35 3.65 26.28
CA LEU A 358 -1.60 2.27 25.86
C LEU A 358 -0.88 2.04 24.53
N ALA A 359 -0.12 0.95 24.42
CA ALA A 359 0.53 0.53 23.19
C ALA A 359 -0.26 -0.55 22.45
N LEU A 360 -0.90 -1.47 23.18
CA LEU A 360 -1.73 -2.51 22.56
C LEU A 360 -3.11 -2.54 23.19
N ASN A 361 -4.14 -2.57 22.37
CA ASN A 361 -5.49 -2.95 22.73
C ASN A 361 -5.87 -4.12 21.83
N LEU A 362 -6.03 -5.32 22.40
CA LEU A 362 -6.22 -6.54 21.61
C LEU A 362 -7.68 -6.99 21.51
N GLY A 363 -8.59 -6.27 22.18
CA GLY A 363 -10.03 -6.47 22.01
C GLY A 363 -10.59 -7.72 22.69
N ALA A 364 -11.46 -8.44 22.00
CA ALA A 364 -12.03 -9.68 22.48
C ALA A 364 -11.46 -10.84 21.67
N GLY A 365 -11.14 -11.96 22.31
CA GLY A 365 -10.44 -13.04 21.62
C GLY A 365 -9.72 -13.95 22.58
N ALA A 366 -8.95 -14.89 22.07
CA ALA A 366 -7.90 -15.52 22.88
C ALA A 366 -6.58 -14.93 22.43
N ASP A 367 -6.20 -13.80 23.03
CA ASP A 367 -5.17 -12.94 22.50
C ASP A 367 -3.80 -13.30 23.05
N ALA A 368 -2.75 -12.95 22.31
CA ALA A 368 -1.39 -13.31 22.68
C ALA A 368 -0.39 -12.20 22.39
N LEU A 369 0.43 -11.87 23.38
CA LEU A 369 1.65 -11.09 23.21
C LEU A 369 2.84 -11.96 23.56
N ASN A 370 3.60 -12.32 22.53
CA ASN A 370 4.81 -13.14 22.63
C ASN A 370 6.04 -12.24 22.52
N MET A 371 6.78 -12.15 23.62
CA MET A 371 7.90 -11.26 23.76
C MET A 371 9.21 -12.04 23.58
N TYR A 372 9.92 -11.75 22.49
CA TYR A 372 11.18 -12.36 22.12
C TYR A 372 12.36 -11.41 22.36
N ARG A 373 13.57 -11.97 22.42
CA ARG A 373 14.80 -11.21 22.62
C ARG A 373 14.90 -10.02 21.64
N GLY A 374 15.16 -8.84 22.19
CA GLY A 374 15.20 -7.57 21.45
C GLY A 374 13.87 -6.80 21.43
N GLY A 375 12.75 -7.47 21.70
CA GLY A 375 11.42 -6.88 21.76
C GLY A 375 11.25 -5.89 22.90
N THR A 376 10.67 -4.72 22.61
CA THR A 376 10.31 -3.70 23.61
C THR A 376 8.88 -3.21 23.37
N VAL A 377 8.19 -2.84 24.46
CA VAL A 377 6.89 -2.17 24.41
C VAL A 377 6.97 -0.88 25.23
N ASP A 378 6.78 0.26 24.60
CA ASP A 378 6.65 1.57 25.25
C ASP A 378 5.18 1.95 25.33
N GLY A 379 4.55 1.62 26.45
CA GLY A 379 3.11 1.73 26.70
C GLY A 379 2.55 0.46 27.34
N GLY A 380 1.34 0.54 27.90
CA GLY A 380 0.62 -0.62 28.45
C GLY A 380 0.04 -1.53 27.38
N ALA A 381 -0.54 -2.66 27.80
CA ALA A 381 -1.34 -3.52 26.94
C ALA A 381 -2.64 -3.90 27.65
N ASP A 382 -3.75 -3.87 26.91
CA ASP A 382 -5.06 -4.38 27.32
C ASP A 382 -5.40 -5.57 26.43
N PHE A 383 -5.60 -6.73 27.05
CA PHE A 383 -5.96 -7.96 26.35
C PHE A 383 -7.49 -8.18 26.30
N GLY A 384 -8.25 -7.35 27.01
CA GLY A 384 -9.71 -7.37 26.97
C GLY A 384 -10.36 -8.70 27.41
N VAL A 385 -11.26 -9.26 26.60
CA VAL A 385 -12.10 -10.39 27.03
C VAL A 385 -11.78 -11.68 26.28
N GLY A 386 -11.51 -12.73 27.04
CA GLY A 386 -11.28 -14.09 26.55
C GLY A 386 -9.98 -14.66 27.13
N ILE A 387 -9.52 -15.82 26.67
CA ILE A 387 -8.43 -16.52 27.41
C ILE A 387 -7.09 -16.09 26.83
N ASP A 388 -6.41 -15.19 27.54
CA ASP A 388 -5.29 -14.46 26.99
C ASP A 388 -3.94 -14.94 27.51
N SER A 389 -2.89 -14.62 26.75
CA SER A 389 -1.53 -15.01 27.05
C SER A 389 -0.49 -13.91 26.87
N LEU A 390 0.33 -13.71 27.89
CA LEU A 390 1.55 -12.92 27.82
C LEU A 390 2.73 -13.86 28.05
N TRP A 391 3.53 -14.09 27.00
CA TRP A 391 4.62 -15.06 27.04
C TRP A 391 5.97 -14.39 26.81
N PHE A 392 6.97 -14.79 27.59
CA PHE A 392 8.35 -14.33 27.46
C PHE A 392 9.27 -15.50 27.09
N ALA A 393 10.03 -15.34 26.01
CA ALA A 393 11.03 -16.31 25.58
C ALA A 393 12.16 -16.51 26.60
N SER A 394 12.81 -17.68 26.59
CA SER A 394 13.82 -18.04 27.58
C SER A 394 15.06 -17.15 27.60
N ASP A 395 15.38 -16.54 26.46
CA ASP A 395 16.51 -15.63 26.27
C ASP A 395 16.09 -14.15 26.32
N PHE A 396 14.80 -13.86 26.54
CA PHE A 396 14.26 -12.50 26.54
C PHE A 396 14.97 -11.58 27.53
N PHE A 397 15.18 -12.06 28.75
CA PHE A 397 15.75 -11.28 29.84
C PHE A 397 17.29 -11.16 29.81
N GLU A 398 17.97 -11.78 28.84
CA GLU A 398 19.45 -11.72 28.75
C GLU A 398 19.96 -10.30 28.42
N ASP A 399 19.22 -9.54 27.62
CA ASP A 399 19.58 -8.17 27.18
C ASP A 399 18.69 -7.08 27.82
N ALA A 400 17.80 -7.46 28.75
CA ALA A 400 16.64 -6.66 29.12
C ALA A 400 16.89 -5.57 30.17
N VAL A 401 17.41 -4.40 29.75
CA VAL A 401 17.44 -3.19 30.60
C VAL A 401 16.40 -2.18 30.09
N GLY A 402 15.32 -1.94 30.84
CA GLY A 402 14.37 -0.84 30.61
C GLY A 402 13.17 -1.14 29.68
N LEU A 403 12.73 -2.40 29.62
CA LEU A 403 11.90 -2.96 28.54
C LEU A 403 10.44 -2.51 28.40
N PHE A 404 9.84 -2.02 29.48
CA PHE A 404 8.47 -1.55 29.50
C PHE A 404 8.47 -0.10 29.95
N GLY A 405 8.14 0.81 29.03
CA GLY A 405 8.26 2.25 29.28
C GLY A 405 7.52 2.71 30.54
N GLY A 406 8.16 3.54 31.37
CA GLY A 406 7.51 4.46 32.32
C GLY A 406 6.56 3.91 33.39
N GLY A 407 6.44 2.59 33.55
CA GLY A 407 5.41 1.98 34.39
C GLY A 407 4.16 1.53 33.64
N ALA A 408 4.30 1.14 32.37
CA ALA A 408 3.31 0.39 31.60
C ALA A 408 2.67 -0.75 32.41
N ILE A 409 1.37 -0.96 32.21
CA ILE A 409 0.57 -2.00 32.87
C ILE A 409 0.05 -2.94 31.80
N PHE A 410 0.15 -4.25 32.04
CA PHE A 410 -0.44 -5.29 31.19
C PHE A 410 -1.66 -5.88 31.90
N ASP A 411 -2.82 -5.73 31.29
CA ASP A 411 -4.13 -6.10 31.84
C ASP A 411 -4.71 -7.31 31.11
N GLY A 412 -4.89 -8.43 31.82
CA GLY A 412 -5.57 -9.62 31.28
C GLY A 412 -7.11 -9.51 31.36
N ALA A 413 -7.63 -8.47 32.00
CA ALA A 413 -9.05 -8.13 32.09
C ALA A 413 -9.97 -9.24 32.64
N GLY A 414 -10.97 -9.73 31.89
CA GLY A 414 -12.19 -10.34 32.43
C GLY A 414 -12.13 -11.83 32.80
N SER A 415 -11.01 -12.49 32.53
CA SER A 415 -11.02 -13.89 32.11
C SER A 415 -10.11 -14.77 32.98
N PHE A 416 -9.63 -15.90 32.43
CA PHE A 416 -8.61 -16.74 33.07
C PHE A 416 -7.35 -16.70 32.21
N ASP A 417 -6.44 -15.82 32.58
CA ASP A 417 -5.35 -15.39 31.71
C ASP A 417 -4.02 -15.90 32.24
N THR A 418 -3.06 -16.09 31.32
CA THR A 418 -1.77 -16.71 31.63
C THR A 418 -0.60 -15.80 31.30
N VAL A 419 0.23 -15.49 32.30
CA VAL A 419 1.58 -14.98 32.07
C VAL A 419 2.59 -16.12 32.20
N GLU A 420 3.43 -16.29 31.20
CA GLU A 420 4.46 -17.33 31.17
C GLU A 420 5.85 -16.74 30.96
N PHE A 421 6.80 -17.20 31.77
CA PHE A 421 8.20 -16.81 31.73
C PHE A 421 9.05 -18.04 31.47
N ALA A 422 9.33 -18.33 30.20
CA ALA A 422 10.23 -19.43 29.85
C ALA A 422 11.64 -19.16 30.41
N GLY A 423 12.32 -20.17 30.94
CA GLY A 423 13.69 -20.04 31.46
C GLY A 423 13.86 -19.22 32.74
N VAL A 424 12.81 -18.57 33.26
CA VAL A 424 12.84 -17.82 34.52
C VAL A 424 12.43 -18.75 35.66
N MET A 425 13.28 -18.87 36.68
CA MET A 425 12.98 -19.62 37.89
C MET A 425 12.36 -18.71 38.96
N GLU A 426 11.65 -19.30 39.93
CA GLU A 426 11.14 -18.58 41.09
C GLU A 426 12.25 -17.81 41.84
N SER A 427 13.47 -18.37 41.87
CA SER A 427 14.62 -17.73 42.52
C SER A 427 15.09 -16.44 41.85
N ASP A 428 14.67 -16.18 40.61
CA ASP A 428 15.05 -14.98 39.85
C ASP A 428 14.16 -13.77 40.17
N ILE A 429 13.10 -13.99 40.97
CA ILE A 429 12.25 -12.94 41.51
C ILE A 429 13.01 -12.18 42.59
N THR A 430 13.23 -10.91 42.33
CA THR A 430 13.98 -9.99 43.20
C THR A 430 13.09 -9.02 43.97
N GLY A 431 11.86 -8.80 43.51
CA GLY A 431 10.90 -7.95 44.18
C GLY A 431 9.47 -8.33 43.84
N VAL A 432 8.57 -8.16 44.80
CA VAL A 432 7.13 -8.26 44.59
C VAL A 432 6.50 -7.13 45.38
N SER A 433 5.65 -6.34 44.74
CA SER A 433 4.85 -5.33 45.43
C SER A 433 3.46 -5.20 44.85
N PHE A 434 2.55 -4.65 45.64
CA PHE A 434 1.16 -4.44 45.27
C PHE A 434 0.73 -3.02 45.56
N SER A 435 0.01 -2.46 44.60
CA SER A 435 -0.64 -1.18 44.73
C SER A 435 -2.01 -1.23 44.06
N GLY A 436 -3.07 -1.30 44.87
CA GLY A 436 -4.42 -1.59 44.37
C GLY A 436 -4.46 -3.01 43.81
N ASP A 437 -4.87 -3.12 42.54
CA ASP A 437 -5.01 -4.37 41.80
C ASP A 437 -3.82 -4.68 40.88
N VAL A 438 -2.74 -3.90 41.01
CA VAL A 438 -1.53 -4.07 40.20
C VAL A 438 -0.46 -4.82 41.00
N LEU A 439 -0.01 -5.94 40.45
CA LEU A 439 1.20 -6.68 40.83
C LEU A 439 2.40 -6.05 40.11
N SER A 440 3.38 -5.54 40.86
CA SER A 440 4.71 -5.24 40.33
C SER A 440 5.65 -6.41 40.64
N LEU A 441 6.20 -7.02 39.60
CA LEU A 441 7.18 -8.11 39.67
C LEU A 441 8.57 -7.59 39.24
N GLY A 442 9.52 -7.65 40.17
CA GLY A 442 10.92 -7.36 39.90
C GLY A 442 11.68 -8.63 39.54
N LEU A 443 12.28 -8.71 38.36
CA LEU A 443 13.04 -9.85 37.86
C LEU A 443 14.51 -9.47 37.65
N PHE A 444 15.43 -10.37 38.01
CA PHE A 444 16.89 -10.21 37.83
C PHE A 444 17.51 -8.91 38.40
N GLY A 445 16.77 -8.16 39.23
CA GLY A 445 17.22 -6.95 39.90
C GLY A 445 17.15 -5.65 39.07
N THR A 446 16.70 -5.72 37.82
CA THR A 446 16.66 -4.55 36.90
C THR A 446 15.36 -4.43 36.10
N ALA A 447 14.65 -5.53 35.86
CA ALA A 447 13.39 -5.50 35.14
C ALA A 447 12.22 -5.37 36.13
N GLU A 448 11.28 -4.47 35.84
CA GLU A 448 10.00 -4.37 36.55
C GLU A 448 8.87 -4.59 35.54
N LEU A 449 8.01 -5.57 35.80
CA LEU A 449 6.81 -5.87 35.03
C LEU A 449 5.59 -5.59 35.92
N ARG A 450 4.59 -4.87 35.38
CA ARG A 450 3.36 -4.53 36.11
C ARG A 450 2.17 -5.21 35.47
N LEU A 451 1.47 -6.01 36.26
CA LEU A 451 0.43 -6.93 35.80
C LEU A 451 -0.85 -6.68 36.60
N THR A 452 -2.00 -6.73 35.95
CA THR A 452 -3.32 -6.73 36.62
C THR A 452 -4.23 -7.75 35.94
N ALA A 453 -5.14 -8.33 36.71
CA ALA A 453 -6.11 -9.33 36.22
C ALA A 453 -5.49 -10.53 35.47
N TRP A 454 -4.47 -11.16 36.08
CA TRP A 454 -3.91 -12.43 35.60
C TRP A 454 -4.09 -13.53 36.65
N GLU A 455 -4.52 -14.72 36.22
CA GLU A 455 -4.88 -15.83 37.12
C GLU A 455 -3.83 -16.91 37.18
N ARG A 456 -2.99 -17.01 36.15
CA ARG A 456 -1.97 -18.05 36.04
C ARG A 456 -0.61 -17.44 35.75
N TYR A 457 0.37 -17.85 36.55
CA TYR A 457 1.76 -17.46 36.38
C TYR A 457 2.60 -18.72 36.23
N VAL A 458 3.28 -18.86 35.10
CA VAL A 458 4.11 -20.03 34.78
C VAL A 458 5.57 -19.62 34.76
N PHE A 459 6.34 -20.19 35.67
CA PHE A 459 7.80 -20.13 35.72
C PHE A 459 8.36 -21.51 35.35
N GLU A 460 9.65 -21.58 35.04
CA GLU A 460 10.35 -22.82 34.64
C GLU A 460 10.19 -23.95 35.68
N ASP A 461 10.20 -23.60 36.98
CA ASP A 461 10.18 -24.54 38.10
C ASP A 461 8.87 -24.57 38.87
N VAL A 462 7.96 -23.62 38.65
CA VAL A 462 6.69 -23.51 39.39
C VAL A 462 5.56 -22.92 38.55
N THR A 463 4.35 -23.46 38.72
CA THR A 463 3.11 -22.85 38.21
C THR A 463 2.25 -22.39 39.39
N LEU A 464 1.83 -21.14 39.37
CA LEU A 464 0.94 -20.53 40.35
C LEU A 464 -0.41 -20.24 39.69
N ARG A 465 -1.50 -20.54 40.40
CA ARG A 465 -2.87 -20.40 39.90
C ARG A 465 -3.77 -19.77 40.96
N PHE A 466 -4.66 -18.89 40.52
CA PHE A 466 -5.60 -18.15 41.36
C PHE A 466 -7.03 -18.31 40.85
N ASP A 467 -7.74 -19.28 41.42
CA ASP A 467 -9.15 -19.56 41.16
C ASP A 467 -10.00 -19.26 42.39
N GLY A 468 -9.76 -18.11 43.04
CA GLY A 468 -10.62 -17.49 44.07
C GLY A 468 -10.95 -18.29 45.34
N ALA A 469 -10.56 -19.58 45.42
CA ALA A 469 -11.12 -20.55 46.37
C ALA A 469 -10.08 -21.44 47.09
N ALA A 470 -8.81 -21.43 46.72
CA ALA A 470 -7.82 -22.33 47.30
C ALA A 470 -6.98 -21.66 48.40
N GLY A 471 -7.18 -22.09 49.65
CA GLY A 471 -6.23 -21.81 50.73
C GLY A 471 -4.91 -22.52 50.46
N PHE A 472 -3.80 -21.78 50.46
CA PHE A 472 -2.46 -22.35 50.35
C PHE A 472 -2.21 -23.34 51.50
N ALA A 473 -1.90 -24.58 51.16
CA ALA A 473 -1.44 -25.55 52.14
C ALA A 473 -0.05 -25.11 52.66
N PRO A 474 0.22 -25.18 53.97
CA PRO A 474 1.49 -24.73 54.53
C PRO A 474 2.61 -25.70 54.15
N VAL A 475 3.35 -25.37 53.10
CA VAL A 475 4.62 -25.98 52.73
C VAL A 475 5.73 -24.95 53.02
N PRO A 476 6.95 -25.35 53.43
CA PRO A 476 8.07 -24.41 53.49
C PRO A 476 8.38 -23.96 52.06
N LEU A 477 7.97 -22.74 51.73
CA LEU A 477 8.23 -22.13 50.44
C LEU A 477 9.37 -21.11 50.60
N PRO A 478 10.18 -20.88 49.56
CA PRO A 478 11.20 -19.83 49.59
C PRO A 478 10.55 -18.46 49.85
N ALA A 479 11.32 -17.53 50.42
CA ALA A 479 10.81 -16.22 50.79
C ALA A 479 10.21 -15.42 49.61
N PRO A 480 10.78 -15.45 48.38
CA PRO A 480 10.16 -14.83 47.20
C PRO A 480 8.78 -15.41 46.90
N LEU A 481 8.61 -16.74 46.90
CA LEU A 481 7.31 -17.37 46.72
C LEU A 481 6.31 -17.05 47.83
N LEU A 482 6.72 -16.96 49.08
CA LEU A 482 5.82 -16.56 50.17
C LEU A 482 5.32 -15.12 49.98
N MET A 483 6.20 -14.23 49.50
CA MET A 483 5.80 -12.88 49.16
C MET A 483 4.85 -12.92 47.97
N LEU A 484 5.22 -13.55 46.85
CA LEU A 484 4.38 -13.65 45.66
C LEU A 484 3.00 -14.25 45.95
N LEU A 485 2.93 -15.37 46.68
CA LEU A 485 1.65 -15.99 47.06
C LEU A 485 0.82 -15.12 47.99
N GLY A 486 1.44 -14.46 48.98
CA GLY A 486 0.71 -13.55 49.86
C GLY A 486 0.14 -12.35 49.10
N ALA A 487 0.89 -11.91 48.11
CA ALA A 487 0.61 -10.75 47.31
C ALA A 487 -0.49 -11.05 46.27
N LEU A 488 -0.40 -12.19 45.59
CA LEU A 488 -1.45 -12.72 44.71
C LEU A 488 -2.73 -13.14 45.47
N GLY A 489 -2.61 -13.61 46.72
CA GLY A 489 -3.76 -13.80 47.62
C GLY A 489 -4.49 -12.49 47.94
N GLY A 490 -3.80 -11.35 47.88
CA GLY A 490 -4.38 -10.02 47.95
C GLY A 490 -5.31 -9.72 46.77
N LEU A 491 -4.87 -9.98 45.53
CA LEU A 491 -5.69 -9.78 44.31
C LEU A 491 -7.01 -10.52 44.35
N ALA A 492 -6.95 -11.81 44.71
CA ALA A 492 -8.16 -12.63 44.82
C ALA A 492 -9.18 -12.04 45.81
N LEU A 493 -8.72 -11.37 46.87
CA LEU A 493 -9.60 -10.71 47.84
C LEU A 493 -10.18 -9.39 47.31
N VAL A 494 -9.46 -8.66 46.47
CA VAL A 494 -9.98 -7.41 45.87
C VAL A 494 -10.99 -7.71 44.78
N ARG A 495 -10.70 -8.64 43.86
CA ARG A 495 -11.63 -9.04 42.78
C ARG A 495 -12.96 -9.55 43.35
N ARG A 496 -12.93 -10.30 44.46
CA ARG A 496 -14.13 -10.76 45.17
C ARG A 496 -14.96 -9.64 45.84
N ARG A 497 -14.41 -8.44 46.00
CA ARG A 497 -15.16 -7.26 46.48
C ARG A 497 -15.74 -6.43 45.34
N ALA A 498 -15.22 -6.60 44.12
CA ALA A 498 -15.67 -5.88 42.92
C ALA A 498 -16.81 -6.62 42.19
N ALA A 499 -16.85 -7.96 42.27
CA ALA A 499 -18.00 -8.81 41.93
C ALA A 499 -19.03 -8.87 43.07
#